data_AF-A0A078R2F7-F1
#
_entry.id   AF-A0A078R2F7-F1
#
_cell.length_a   1.000
_cell.length_b   1.000
_cell.length_c   1.000
_cell.angle_alpha   90.00
_cell.angle_beta   90.00
_cell.angle_gamma   90.00
#
_symmetry.space_group_name_H-M   'P 1'
#
loop_
_entity.id
_entity.type
_entity.pdbx_description
1 polymer ?
#
loop_
_entity_poly.entity_id
_entity_poly.type
_entity_poly.pdbx_seq_one_letter_code
_entity_poly.pdbx_strand_id
1 'polypeptide(L)'
;MEKKQTRRTGRKPKTDPADYKYNFRLNAQEKSRFEKLFLESGARDRTIFIKKSIFSEQLKVIKVDKVSMDYYIRLGEFYRQFQAIGNNYNQVVRAVQKNFGDKRAMSLLYKLEKATLELILLNRQIMALTKEYEQKWLQR
;
A
#
# COMPACT_ATOMS: atom_id res chain seq x y z
N MET A 1 -19.43 57.43 -4.56
CA MET A 1 -20.52 56.61 -3.97
C MET A 1 -19.94 55.76 -2.85
N GLU A 2 -20.42 55.97 -1.62
CA GLU A 2 -19.90 55.38 -0.39
C GLU A 2 -20.05 53.84 -0.37
N LYS A 3 -18.97 53.14 -0.02
CA LYS A 3 -19.01 51.71 0.29
C LYS A 3 -19.65 51.53 1.67
N LYS A 4 -20.95 51.24 1.71
CA LYS A 4 -21.63 50.74 2.93
C LYS A 4 -20.93 49.47 3.40
N GLN A 5 -20.27 49.55 4.55
CA GLN A 5 -19.74 48.40 5.28
C GLN A 5 -20.93 47.59 5.83
N THR A 6 -21.42 46.63 5.05
CA THR A 6 -22.34 45.62 5.57
C THR A 6 -21.55 44.64 6.44
N ARG A 7 -22.00 44.44 7.68
CA ARG A 7 -21.44 43.45 8.62
C ARG A 7 -21.42 42.10 7.90
N ARG A 8 -20.23 41.60 7.57
CA ARG A 8 -20.05 40.27 6.95
C ARG A 8 -20.25 39.18 8.00
N THR A 9 -21.50 38.95 8.38
CA THR A 9 -21.91 37.74 9.09
C THR A 9 -22.36 36.73 8.04
N GLY A 10 -21.60 35.65 7.91
CA GLY A 10 -21.87 34.60 6.92
C GLY A 10 -20.58 33.95 6.40
N ARG A 11 -20.74 32.80 5.73
CA ARG A 11 -19.63 32.09 5.08
C ARG A 11 -19.01 33.00 4.01
N LYS A 12 -17.68 33.13 4.02
CA LYS A 12 -16.96 33.88 2.97
C LYS A 12 -17.35 33.32 1.58
N PRO A 13 -17.75 34.18 0.62
CA PRO A 13 -18.07 33.74 -0.73
C PRO A 13 -16.83 33.12 -1.38
N LYS A 14 -17.04 32.09 -2.21
CA LYS A 14 -15.97 31.44 -2.96
C LYS A 14 -15.51 32.34 -4.10
N THR A 15 -14.22 32.28 -4.43
CA THR A 15 -13.62 33.04 -5.53
C THR A 15 -14.22 32.66 -6.89
N ASP A 16 -14.57 31.38 -7.06
CA ASP A 16 -15.24 30.86 -8.26
C ASP A 16 -16.40 29.93 -7.82
N PRO A 17 -17.64 30.43 -7.79
CA PRO A 17 -18.82 29.62 -7.44
C PRO A 17 -19.28 28.77 -8.63
N ALA A 18 -19.75 27.55 -8.34
CA ALA A 18 -20.34 26.67 -9.34
C ALA A 18 -21.79 27.08 -9.62
N ASP A 19 -21.97 28.09 -10.47
CA ASP A 19 -23.28 28.73 -10.73
C ASP A 19 -24.17 27.94 -11.71
N TYR A 20 -23.57 27.11 -12.57
CA TYR A 20 -24.29 26.35 -13.60
C TYR A 20 -24.62 24.92 -13.15
N LYS A 21 -25.85 24.48 -13.41
CA LYS A 21 -26.34 23.13 -13.10
C LYS A 21 -27.04 22.50 -14.31
N TYR A 22 -26.63 21.27 -14.64
CA TYR A 22 -27.28 20.42 -15.64
C TYR A 22 -27.96 19.24 -14.96
N ASN A 23 -29.19 18.94 -15.35
CA ASN A 23 -29.94 17.76 -14.89
C ASN A 23 -30.07 16.78 -16.06
N PHE A 24 -29.79 15.50 -15.82
CA PHE A 24 -30.05 14.42 -16.77
C PHE A 24 -30.99 13.40 -16.13
N ARG A 25 -31.80 12.74 -16.97
CA ARG A 25 -32.69 11.66 -16.55
C ARG A 25 -32.03 10.33 -16.89
N LEU A 26 -32.15 9.36 -16.00
CA LEU A 26 -31.67 7.99 -16.20
C LEU A 26 -32.86 7.04 -16.29
N ASN A 27 -32.77 6.05 -17.16
CA ASN A 27 -33.67 4.91 -17.12
C ASN A 27 -33.26 3.92 -16.00
N ALA A 28 -34.07 2.89 -15.75
CA ALA A 28 -33.84 1.95 -14.65
C ALA A 28 -32.51 1.19 -14.76
N GLN A 29 -32.11 0.82 -15.99
CA GLN A 29 -30.87 0.07 -16.25
C GLN A 29 -29.64 0.97 -16.05
N GLU A 30 -29.68 2.19 -16.57
CA GLU A 30 -28.63 3.20 -16.41
C GLU A 30 -28.43 3.59 -14.95
N LYS A 31 -29.53 3.73 -14.19
CA LYS A 31 -29.48 3.99 -12.75
C LYS A 31 -28.76 2.85 -12.02
N SER A 32 -29.09 1.61 -12.32
CA SER A 32 -28.44 0.44 -11.71
C SER A 32 -26.94 0.39 -12.01
N ARG A 33 -26.55 0.67 -13.25
CA ARG A 33 -25.14 0.76 -13.65
C ARG A 33 -24.41 1.93 -12.96
N PHE A 34 -25.06 3.08 -12.87
CA PHE A 34 -24.51 4.26 -12.21
C PHE A 34 -24.22 4.01 -10.72
N GLU A 35 -25.16 3.39 -9.99
CA GLU A 35 -24.97 3.09 -8.56
C GLU A 35 -23.83 2.10 -8.33
N LYS A 36 -23.67 1.08 -9.20
CA LYS A 36 -22.52 0.16 -9.15
C LYS A 36 -21.20 0.91 -9.32
N LEU A 37 -21.08 1.74 -10.37
CA LEU A 37 -19.87 2.51 -10.63
C LEU A 37 -19.59 3.53 -9.52
N PHE A 38 -20.63 4.15 -8.97
CA PHE A 38 -20.51 5.06 -7.84
C PHE A 38 -19.93 4.34 -6.61
N LEU A 39 -20.46 3.17 -6.27
CA LEU A 39 -19.96 2.35 -5.16
C LEU A 39 -18.51 1.91 -5.39
N GLU A 40 -18.18 1.43 -6.60
CA GLU A 40 -16.82 1.02 -6.97
C GLU A 40 -15.82 2.18 -6.95
N SER A 41 -16.26 3.41 -7.24
CA SER A 41 -15.39 4.59 -7.25
C SER A 41 -14.97 5.07 -5.86
N GLY A 42 -15.68 4.68 -4.80
CA GLY A 42 -15.45 5.16 -3.43
C GLY A 42 -15.62 6.68 -3.25
N ALA A 43 -16.28 7.35 -4.20
CA ALA A 43 -16.48 8.79 -4.13
C ALA A 43 -17.45 9.17 -3.00
N ARG A 44 -17.16 10.29 -2.31
CA ARG A 44 -17.99 10.77 -1.19
C ARG A 44 -19.44 11.06 -1.59
N ASP A 45 -19.63 11.70 -2.75
CA ASP A 45 -20.93 12.13 -3.24
C ASP A 45 -21.06 11.90 -4.74
N ARG A 46 -22.29 11.65 -5.21
CA ARG A 46 -22.61 11.41 -6.64
C ARG A 46 -22.15 12.56 -7.54
N THR A 47 -22.22 13.80 -7.08
CA THR A 47 -21.76 14.98 -7.83
C THR A 47 -20.25 14.96 -8.08
N ILE A 48 -19.46 14.55 -7.08
CA ILE A 48 -18.00 14.45 -7.21
C ILE A 48 -17.66 13.32 -8.18
N PHE A 49 -18.36 12.20 -8.08
CA PHE A 49 -18.22 11.09 -9.01
C PHE A 49 -18.51 11.51 -10.46
N ILE A 50 -19.62 12.19 -10.72
CA ILE A 50 -20.00 12.66 -12.06
C ILE A 50 -18.96 13.65 -12.60
N LYS A 51 -18.55 14.65 -11.79
CA LYS A 51 -17.54 15.63 -12.22
C LYS A 51 -16.21 14.96 -12.54
N LYS A 52 -15.77 14.01 -11.72
CA LYS A 52 -14.56 13.22 -12.01
C LYS A 52 -14.74 12.33 -13.24
N SER A 53 -15.90 11.70 -13.41
CA SER A 53 -16.15 10.82 -14.56
C SER A 53 -16.17 11.56 -15.90
N ILE A 54 -16.66 12.81 -15.92
CA ILE A 54 -16.81 13.61 -17.15
C ILE A 54 -15.54 14.43 -17.43
N PHE A 55 -14.92 15.02 -16.40
CA PHE A 55 -13.81 15.96 -16.55
C PHE A 55 -12.44 15.40 -16.13
N SER A 56 -12.40 14.18 -15.57
CA SER A 56 -11.14 13.46 -15.35
C SER A 56 -11.12 12.27 -16.31
N GLU A 57 -10.35 12.40 -17.39
CA GLU A 57 -10.23 11.44 -18.51
C GLU A 57 -9.99 9.98 -18.11
N GLN A 58 -9.60 9.71 -16.86
CA GLN A 58 -9.44 8.36 -16.35
C GLN A 58 -9.95 8.28 -14.92
N LEU A 59 -11.19 7.81 -14.74
CA LEU A 59 -11.54 7.09 -13.53
C LEU A 59 -10.66 5.85 -13.47
N LYS A 60 -9.48 5.97 -12.86
CA LYS A 60 -8.65 4.82 -12.51
C LYS A 60 -9.39 4.08 -11.40
N VAL A 61 -10.38 3.28 -11.78
CA VAL A 61 -11.00 2.28 -10.91
C VAL A 61 -9.91 1.28 -10.63
N ILE A 62 -9.10 1.56 -9.60
CA ILE A 62 -8.18 0.58 -9.06
C ILE A 62 -9.11 -0.45 -8.42
N LYS A 63 -9.42 -1.51 -9.17
CA LYS A 63 -9.95 -2.74 -8.59
C LYS A 63 -8.86 -3.22 -7.64
N VAL A 64 -8.93 -2.76 -6.39
CA VAL A 64 -8.01 -3.21 -5.34
C VAL A 64 -8.42 -4.64 -5.04
N ASP A 65 -7.76 -5.58 -5.73
CA ASP A 65 -7.78 -6.95 -5.27
C ASP A 65 -7.10 -6.98 -3.90
N LYS A 66 -7.93 -7.02 -2.86
CA LYS A 66 -7.49 -7.00 -1.45
C LYS A 66 -6.54 -8.16 -1.16
N VAL A 67 -6.70 -9.28 -1.87
CA VAL A 67 -5.85 -10.47 -1.72
C VAL A 67 -4.45 -10.20 -2.26
N SER A 68 -4.35 -9.67 -3.49
CA SER A 68 -3.06 -9.25 -4.05
C SER A 68 -2.37 -8.17 -3.19
N MET A 69 -3.14 -7.23 -2.64
CA MET A 69 -2.56 -6.18 -1.79
C MET A 69 -2.04 -6.72 -0.46
N ASP A 70 -2.78 -7.62 0.20
CA ASP A 70 -2.31 -8.30 1.42
C ASP A 70 -1.05 -9.15 1.14
N TYR A 71 -1.01 -9.80 -0.02
CA TYR A 71 0.19 -10.52 -0.48
C TYR A 71 1.41 -9.61 -0.61
N TYR A 72 1.27 -8.46 -1.27
CA TYR A 72 2.38 -7.49 -1.39
C TYR A 72 2.82 -6.92 -0.04
N ILE A 73 1.89 -6.67 0.88
CA ILE A 73 2.21 -6.21 2.25
C ILE A 73 3.03 -7.27 2.98
N ARG A 74 2.59 -8.53 2.96
CA ARG A 74 3.31 -9.66 3.58
C ARG A 74 4.69 -9.86 2.97
N LEU A 75 4.82 -9.72 1.66
CA LEU A 75 6.13 -9.81 0.98
C LEU A 75 7.06 -8.68 1.42
N GLY A 76 6.54 -7.46 1.54
CA GLY A 76 7.29 -6.31 2.05
C GLY A 76 7.70 -6.46 3.52
N GLU A 77 6.86 -7.04 4.36
CA GLU A 77 7.20 -7.41 5.74
C GLU A 77 8.30 -8.46 5.81
N PHE A 78 8.20 -9.51 4.99
CA PHE A 78 9.20 -10.56 4.89
C PHE A 78 10.57 -10.00 4.48
N TYR A 79 10.62 -9.09 3.50
CA TYR A 79 11.85 -8.40 3.12
C TYR A 79 12.45 -7.58 4.28
N ARG A 80 11.62 -6.86 5.05
CA ARG A 80 12.06 -6.11 6.23
C ARG A 80 12.65 -7.02 7.30
N GLN A 81 12.11 -8.21 7.49
CA GLN A 81 12.65 -9.20 8.43
C GLN A 81 14.07 -9.64 8.03
N PHE A 82 14.35 -9.87 6.74
CA PHE A 82 15.72 -10.17 6.28
C PHE A 82 16.70 -9.03 6.52
N GLN A 83 16.28 -7.79 6.24
CA GLN A 83 17.13 -6.64 6.53
C GLN A 83 17.45 -6.54 8.02
N ALA A 84 16.46 -6.77 8.89
CA ALA A 84 16.67 -6.79 10.34
C ALA A 84 17.65 -7.89 10.77
N ILE A 85 17.52 -9.11 10.22
CA ILE A 85 18.47 -10.21 10.47
C ILE A 85 19.88 -9.82 10.05
N GLY A 86 20.07 -9.25 8.86
CA GLY A 86 21.39 -8.83 8.37
C GLY A 86 22.01 -7.72 9.24
N ASN A 87 21.19 -6.76 9.68
CA ASN A 87 21.64 -5.71 10.60
C ASN A 87 22.06 -6.29 11.96
N ASN A 88 21.27 -7.23 12.51
CA ASN A 88 21.57 -7.90 13.77
C ASN A 88 22.83 -8.75 13.65
N TYR A 89 23.03 -9.46 12.53
CA TYR A 89 24.25 -10.22 12.27
C TYR A 89 25.49 -9.32 12.33
N ASN A 90 25.47 -8.17 11.63
CA ASN A 90 26.55 -7.20 11.65
C ASN A 90 26.83 -6.65 13.06
N GLN A 91 25.79 -6.38 13.83
CA GLN A 91 25.93 -5.91 15.21
C GLN A 91 26.56 -6.97 16.11
N VAL A 92 26.11 -8.23 16.01
CA VAL A 92 26.64 -9.35 16.79
C VAL A 92 28.11 -9.57 16.46
N VAL A 93 28.50 -9.63 15.18
CA VAL A 93 29.91 -9.82 14.78
C VAL A 93 30.79 -8.70 15.34
N ARG A 94 30.37 -7.44 15.22
CA ARG A 94 31.11 -6.29 15.79
C ARG A 94 31.22 -6.37 17.31
N ALA A 95 30.14 -6.77 18.00
CA ALA A 95 30.14 -6.93 19.45
C ALA A 95 31.06 -8.08 19.90
N VAL A 96 31.05 -9.20 19.17
CA VAL A 96 31.95 -10.34 19.40
C VAL A 96 33.41 -9.93 19.27
N GLN A 97 33.74 -9.18 18.20
CA GLN A 97 35.10 -8.68 17.95
C GLN A 97 35.57 -7.70 19.04
N LYS A 98 34.70 -6.80 19.51
CA LYS A 98 35.09 -5.74 20.44
C LYS A 98 35.16 -6.18 21.91
N ASN A 99 34.28 -7.09 22.33
CA ASN A 99 34.02 -7.32 23.75
C ASN A 99 34.55 -8.66 24.29
N PHE A 100 35.07 -9.55 23.43
CA PHE A 100 35.52 -10.88 23.84
C PHE A 100 36.95 -11.17 23.36
N GLY A 101 37.72 -11.90 24.17
CA GLY A 101 39.03 -12.41 23.75
C GLY A 101 38.93 -13.59 22.78
N ASP A 102 39.99 -13.81 21.99
CA ASP A 102 40.02 -14.66 20.79
C ASP A 102 39.39 -16.05 20.96
N LYS A 103 39.71 -16.78 22.04
CA LYS A 103 39.15 -18.12 22.30
C LYS A 103 37.63 -18.11 22.47
N ARG A 104 37.09 -17.08 23.14
CA ARG A 104 35.66 -16.95 23.41
C ARG A 104 34.93 -16.36 22.20
N ALA A 105 35.57 -15.44 21.49
CA ALA A 105 35.06 -14.92 20.23
C ALA A 105 34.88 -16.04 19.19
N MET A 106 35.87 -16.92 19.03
CA MET A 106 35.77 -18.05 18.10
C MET A 106 34.62 -19.01 18.44
N SER A 107 34.45 -19.36 19.71
CA SER A 107 33.31 -20.21 20.12
C SER A 107 31.95 -19.58 19.79
N LEU A 108 31.81 -18.26 19.94
CA LEU A 108 30.59 -17.53 19.59
C LEU A 108 30.38 -17.45 18.07
N LEU A 109 31.45 -17.26 17.30
CA LEU A 109 31.39 -17.25 15.84
C LEU A 109 30.96 -18.60 15.26
N TYR A 110 31.46 -19.72 15.80
CA TYR A 110 30.99 -21.05 15.37
C TYR A 110 29.49 -21.27 15.63
N LYS A 111 28.96 -20.76 16.74
CA LYS A 111 27.51 -20.81 17.00
C LYS A 111 26.72 -19.95 16.02
N LEU A 112 27.24 -18.76 15.72
CA LEU A 112 26.63 -17.85 14.75
C LEU A 112 26.64 -18.45 13.33
N GLU A 113 27.74 -19.10 12.93
CA GLU A 113 27.86 -19.81 11.67
C GLU A 113 26.81 -20.93 11.56
N LYS A 114 26.68 -21.75 12.60
CA LYS A 114 25.66 -22.82 12.63
C LYS A 114 24.24 -22.26 12.45
N ALA A 115 23.88 -21.22 13.19
CA ALA A 115 22.56 -20.56 13.04
C ALA A 115 22.36 -19.97 11.63
N THR A 116 23.42 -19.44 11.03
CA THR A 116 23.38 -18.90 9.66
C THR A 116 23.17 -20.00 8.63
N LEU A 117 23.79 -21.18 8.81
CA LEU A 117 23.56 -22.35 7.94
C LEU A 117 22.11 -22.85 8.04
N GLU A 118 21.54 -22.94 9.24
CA GLU A 118 20.13 -23.29 9.44
C GLU A 118 19.19 -22.29 8.74
N LEU A 119 19.49 -20.99 8.83
CA LEU A 119 18.75 -19.95 8.12
C LEU A 119 18.84 -20.11 6.59
N ILE A 120 20.02 -20.44 6.05
CA ILE A 120 20.20 -20.68 4.61
C ILE A 120 19.37 -21.89 4.14
N LEU A 121 19.34 -22.97 4.93
CA LEU A 121 18.55 -24.16 4.62
C LEU A 121 17.05 -23.85 4.57
N LEU A 122 16.54 -23.14 5.57
CA LEU A 122 15.14 -22.68 5.61
C LEU A 122 14.81 -21.80 4.40
N ASN A 123 15.69 -20.86 4.04
CA ASN A 123 15.49 -20.02 2.87
C ASN A 123 15.42 -20.81 1.56
N ARG A 124 16.26 -21.84 1.39
CA ARG A 124 16.20 -22.72 0.22
C ARG A 124 14.88 -23.47 0.15
N GLN A 125 14.37 -23.96 1.29
CA GLN A 125 13.07 -24.62 1.38
C GLN A 125 11.93 -23.65 1.01
N ILE A 126 11.95 -22.42 1.54
CA ILE A 126 10.98 -21.38 1.19
C ILE A 126 11.01 -21.10 -0.31
N MET A 127 12.19 -20.90 -0.90
CA MET A 127 12.32 -20.66 -2.35
C MET A 127 11.80 -21.84 -3.19
N ALA A 128 12.02 -23.08 -2.76
CA ALA A 128 11.51 -24.26 -3.44
C ALA A 128 9.97 -24.30 -3.40
N LEU A 129 9.38 -24.09 -2.22
CA LEU A 129 7.92 -24.04 -2.04
C LEU A 129 7.29 -22.90 -2.87
N THR A 130 7.93 -21.73 -2.91
CA THR A 130 7.46 -20.61 -3.74
C THR A 130 7.47 -20.96 -5.22
N LYS A 131 8.55 -21.60 -5.72
CA LYS A 131 8.61 -22.05 -7.12
C LYS A 131 7.56 -23.10 -7.46
N GLU A 132 7.33 -24.07 -6.56
CA GLU A 132 6.26 -25.06 -6.74
C GLU A 132 4.88 -24.40 -6.79
N TYR A 133 4.64 -23.41 -5.95
CA TYR A 133 3.39 -22.65 -5.94
C TYR A 133 3.21 -21.85 -7.25
N GLU A 134 4.25 -21.17 -7.72
CA GLU A 134 4.24 -20.44 -8.99
C GLU A 134 3.92 -21.36 -10.18
N GLN A 135 4.55 -22.54 -10.24
CA GLN A 135 4.28 -23.51 -11.30
C GLN A 135 2.84 -24.04 -11.26
N LYS A 136 2.27 -24.30 -10.08
CA LYS A 136 0.93 -24.87 -9.93
C LYS A 136 -0.20 -23.87 -10.12
N TRP A 137 0.00 -22.60 -9.76
CA TRP A 137 -1.10 -21.63 -9.62
C TRP A 137 -0.95 -20.33 -10.42
N LEU A 138 0.26 -19.96 -10.86
CA LEU A 138 0.52 -18.74 -11.63
C LEU A 138 0.74 -19.00 -13.13
N GLN A 139 0.98 -20.25 -13.56
CA GLN A 139 0.95 -20.62 -14.97
C GLN A 139 -0.49 -20.87 -15.46
N ARG A 140 -1.24 -19.80 -15.69
CA ARG A 140 -2.47 -19.79 -16.50
C ARG A 140 -2.49 -18.57 -17.40
#